data_AF-A0A2G9PW37-F1
#
_entry.id   AF-A0A2G9PW37-F1
#
_cell.length_a   1.000
_cell.length_b   1.000
_cell.length_c   1.000
_cell.angle_alpha   90.00
_cell.angle_beta   90.00
_cell.angle_gamma   90.00
#
_symmetry.space_group_name_H-M   'P 1'
#
loop_
_entity.id
_entity.type
_entity.pdbx_description
1 polymer ?
#
loop_
_entity_poly.entity_id
_entity_poly.type
_entity_poly.pdbx_seq_one_letter_code
_entity_poly.pdbx_strand_id
1 'polypeptide(L)'
;MIVNLVTKSKVLEDLMLSEYPGLLFEWQIKKVGDEENKKYIFTNLDYRELNLFLAGRKDYFTIYESESKRFIETSPGEKPVYH
;
A
#
# COMPACT_ATOMS: atom_id res chain seq x y z
N MET A 1 8.41 11.74 -5.89
CA MET A 1 6.95 12.02 -5.94
C MET A 1 6.38 11.34 -4.72
N ILE A 2 5.56 12.05 -3.95
CA ILE A 2 5.05 11.52 -2.68
C ILE A 2 3.68 10.89 -2.91
N VAL A 3 3.54 9.64 -2.46
CA VAL A 3 2.38 8.80 -2.74
C VAL A 3 1.84 8.11 -1.49
N ASN A 4 0.60 7.65 -1.61
CA ASN A 4 -0.04 6.78 -0.64
C ASN A 4 -0.28 5.42 -1.27
N LEU A 5 0.12 4.35 -0.57
CA LEU A 5 -0.21 2.97 -0.91
C LEU A 5 -1.44 2.54 -0.12
N VAL A 6 -2.40 1.90 -0.78
CA VAL A 6 -3.56 1.27 -0.16
C VAL A 6 -3.62 -0.20 -0.57
N THR A 7 -3.77 -1.10 0.39
CA THR A 7 -3.93 -2.52 0.13
C THR A 7 -4.90 -3.18 1.12
N LYS A 8 -5.46 -4.32 0.71
CA LYS A 8 -6.17 -5.25 1.61
C LYS A 8 -5.34 -6.51 1.90
N SER A 9 -4.18 -6.67 1.26
CA SER A 9 -3.29 -7.81 1.50
C SER A 9 -2.59 -7.64 2.83
N LYS A 10 -2.86 -8.54 3.78
CA LYS A 10 -2.11 -8.63 5.04
C LYS A 10 -0.65 -9.01 4.79
N VAL A 11 -0.39 -9.83 3.78
CA VAL A 11 0.98 -10.18 3.37
C VAL A 11 1.74 -8.92 2.95
N LEU A 12 1.14 -8.06 2.14
CA LEU A 12 1.77 -6.80 1.74
C LEU A 12 1.94 -5.82 2.91
N GLU A 13 1.00 -5.81 3.87
CA GLU A 13 1.18 -5.05 5.12
C GLU A 13 2.43 -5.53 5.88
N ASP A 14 2.52 -6.82 6.16
CA ASP A 14 3.64 -7.39 6.93
C ASP A 14 4.98 -7.12 6.23
N LEU A 15 5.01 -7.19 4.89
CA LEU A 15 6.19 -6.87 4.09
C LEU A 15 6.54 -5.38 4.13
N MET A 16 5.54 -4.49 4.07
CA MET A 16 5.79 -3.04 4.20
C MET A 16 6.43 -2.72 5.56
N LEU A 17 6.01 -3.41 6.62
CA LEU A 17 6.54 -3.15 7.97
C LEU A 17 7.90 -3.80 8.24
N SER A 18 8.28 -4.83 7.49
CA SER A 18 9.51 -5.61 7.73
C SER A 18 10.61 -5.41 6.69
N GLU A 19 10.24 -5.19 5.43
CA GLU A 19 11.16 -5.19 4.27
C GLU A 19 11.18 -3.88 3.48
N TYR A 20 10.25 -2.94 3.72
CA TYR A 20 10.25 -1.68 2.99
C TYR A 20 11.53 -0.89 3.27
N PRO A 21 12.32 -0.53 2.23
CA PRO A 21 13.64 0.08 2.43
C PRO A 21 13.56 1.54 2.91
N GLY A 22 12.46 2.22 2.66
CA GLY A 22 12.23 3.57 3.17
C GLY A 22 11.85 3.55 4.65
N LEU A 23 12.14 4.62 5.38
CA LEU A 23 11.73 4.75 6.77
C LEU A 23 10.21 4.93 6.86
N LEU A 24 9.54 4.08 7.65
CA LEU A 24 8.14 4.22 8.01
C LEU A 24 8.01 4.69 9.46
N PHE A 25 7.35 5.82 9.64
CA PHE A 25 6.93 6.30 10.95
C PHE A 25 5.50 5.85 11.26
N GLU A 26 5.15 5.75 12.54
CA GLU A 26 3.80 5.34 12.97
C GLU A 26 2.68 6.19 12.35
N TRP A 27 2.91 7.50 12.20
CA TRP A 27 1.92 8.42 11.62
C TRP A 27 1.65 8.14 10.13
N GLN A 28 2.54 7.45 9.44
CA GLN A 28 2.37 7.06 8.04
C GLN A 28 1.51 5.79 7.90
N ILE A 29 1.28 5.05 8.98
CA ILE A 29 0.61 3.75 8.96
C ILE A 29 -0.80 3.91 9.50
N LYS A 30 -1.80 3.61 8.67
CA LYS A 30 -3.21 3.66 9.08
C LYS A 30 -3.94 2.38 8.69
N LYS A 31 -4.71 1.84 9.63
CA LYS A 31 -5.59 0.69 9.45
C LYS A 31 -7.03 1.16 9.58
N VAL A 32 -7.89 0.80 8.62
CA VAL A 32 -9.32 1.19 8.64
C VAL A 32 -10.22 0.02 8.25
N GLY A 33 -11.44 -0.02 8.80
CA GLY A 33 -12.42 -1.07 8.55
C GLY A 33 -12.28 -2.29 9.48
N ASP A 34 -13.36 -3.06 9.57
CA ASP A 34 -13.46 -4.28 10.38
C ASP A 34 -12.94 -5.51 9.61
N GLU A 35 -12.84 -6.68 10.24
CA GLU A 35 -12.10 -7.87 9.74
C GLU A 35 -12.25 -8.13 8.23
N GLU A 36 -13.47 -8.16 7.70
CA GLU A 36 -13.74 -8.44 6.27
C GLU A 36 -13.41 -7.25 5.34
N ASN A 37 -13.44 -6.02 5.85
CA ASN A 37 -13.25 -4.78 5.09
C ASN A 37 -11.98 -4.03 5.42
N LYS A 38 -11.06 -4.67 6.14
CA LYS A 38 -9.81 -4.09 6.60
C LYS A 38 -8.97 -3.61 5.42
N LYS A 39 -8.53 -2.36 5.51
CA LYS A 39 -7.61 -1.72 4.57
C LYS A 39 -6.40 -1.21 5.33
N TYR A 40 -5.25 -1.38 4.71
CA TYR A 40 -3.95 -0.88 5.14
C TYR A 40 -3.57 0.28 4.25
N ILE A 41 -3.23 1.41 4.87
CA ILE A 41 -2.91 2.65 4.20
C ILE A 41 -1.54 3.08 4.69
N PHE A 42 -0.60 3.27 3.76
CA PHE A 42 0.73 3.80 4.01
C PHE A 42 0.84 5.14 3.29
N THR A 43 1.08 6.22 4.03
CA THR A 43 1.06 7.58 3.48
C THR A 43 2.44 8.19 3.39
N ASN A 44 2.56 9.21 2.53
CA ASN A 44 3.76 10.02 2.41
C ASN A 44 5.03 9.21 2.05
N LEU A 45 4.89 8.25 1.12
CA LEU A 45 5.98 7.39 0.65
C LEU A 45 6.66 8.00 -0.57
N ASP A 46 7.96 7.76 -0.74
CA ASP A 46 8.59 8.07 -2.02
C ASP A 46 8.21 7.02 -3.07
N TYR A 47 7.67 7.48 -4.20
CA TYR A 47 7.20 6.62 -5.27
C TYR A 47 8.29 5.74 -5.88
N ARG A 48 9.55 6.22 -5.97
CA ARG A 48 10.62 5.42 -6.60
C ARG A 48 11.02 4.26 -5.70
N GLU A 49 11.17 4.52 -4.40
CA GLU A 49 11.44 3.49 -3.39
C GLU A 49 10.30 2.47 -3.36
N LEU A 50 9.06 2.95 -3.33
CA LEU A 50 7.87 2.11 -3.35
C LEU A 50 7.80 1.24 -4.60
N ASN A 51 8.02 1.82 -5.79
CA ASN A 51 7.97 1.07 -7.04
C ASN A 51 9.07 -0.01 -7.10
N LEU A 52 10.29 0.29 -6.63
CA LEU A 52 11.36 -0.71 -6.53
C LEU A 52 10.99 -1.84 -5.56
N PHE A 53 10.39 -1.52 -4.41
CA PHE A 53 9.95 -2.50 -3.43
C PHE A 53 8.82 -3.39 -3.95
N LEU A 54 7.88 -2.83 -4.71
CA LEU A 54 6.73 -3.54 -5.28
C LEU A 54 7.05 -4.31 -6.56
N ALA A 55 8.21 -4.06 -7.19
CA ALA A 55 8.60 -4.69 -8.43
C ALA A 55 8.58 -6.22 -8.31
N GLY A 56 7.81 -6.88 -9.18
CA GLY A 56 7.67 -8.34 -9.21
C GLY A 56 6.69 -8.93 -8.19
N ARG A 57 6.07 -8.10 -7.32
CA ARG A 57 5.04 -8.56 -6.38
C ARG A 57 3.69 -8.68 -7.08
N LYS A 58 2.90 -9.68 -6.67
CA LYS A 58 1.57 -10.00 -7.25
C LYS A 58 0.40 -9.59 -6.35
N ASP A 59 0.68 -8.93 -5.24
CA ASP A 59 -0.35 -8.43 -4.33
C ASP A 59 -1.23 -7.37 -4.98
N TYR A 60 -2.51 -7.37 -4.63
CA TYR A 60 -3.42 -6.30 -5.01
C TYR A 60 -3.15 -5.04 -4.16
N PHE A 61 -2.86 -3.92 -4.83
CA PHE A 61 -2.67 -2.62 -4.20
C PHE A 61 -3.07 -1.49 -5.14
N THR A 62 -3.32 -0.31 -4.57
CA THR A 62 -3.58 0.93 -5.31
C THR A 62 -2.68 2.04 -4.79
N ILE A 63 -2.13 2.85 -5.71
CA ILE A 63 -1.27 3.98 -5.40
C ILE A 63 -1.95 5.28 -5.81
N TYR A 64 -1.92 6.27 -4.92
CA TYR A 64 -2.44 7.62 -5.15
C TYR A 64 -1.36 8.66 -4.88
N GLU A 65 -1.36 9.78 -5.60
CA GLU A 65 -0.55 10.94 -5.25
C GLU A 65 -1.04 11.54 -3.93
N SER A 66 -0.15 11.83 -2.98
CA SER A 66 -0.57 12.21 -1.63
C SER A 66 -1.28 13.57 -1.55
N GLU A 67 -0.85 14.55 -2.36
CA GLU A 67 -1.37 15.92 -2.31
C GLU A 67 -2.71 16.06 -3.02
N SER A 68 -2.81 15.55 -4.25
CA SER A 68 -4.01 15.66 -5.08
C SER A 68 -5.00 14.51 -4.91
N LYS A 69 -4.56 13.41 -4.26
CA LYS A 69 -5.27 12.11 -4.20
C LYS A 69 -5.55 11.53 -5.59
N ARG A 70 -4.84 11.99 -6.62
CA ARG A 70 -4.98 11.48 -7.98
C ARG A 70 -4.51 10.03 -8.02
N PHE A 71 -5.31 9.19 -8.66
CA PHE A 71 -4.94 7.80 -8.94
C PHE A 71 -3.69 7.74 -9.82
N ILE A 72 -2.73 6.90 -9.43
CA ILE A 72 -1.52 6.64 -10.21
C ILE A 72 -1.62 5.27 -10.86
N GLU A 73 -1.78 4.21 -10.08
CA GLU A 73 -1.83 2.84 -10.60
C GLU A 73 -2.49 1.84 -9.65
N THR A 74 -2.76 0.65 -10.19
CA THR A 74 -3.21 -0.53 -9.43
C THR A 74 -2.58 -1.78 -10.03
N SER A 75 -2.08 -2.66 -9.16
CA SER A 75 -1.51 -3.94 -9.60
C SER A 75 -2.60 -4.97 -9.88
N PRO A 76 -2.45 -5.79 -10.95
CA PRO A 76 -3.30 -6.93 -11.20
C PRO A 76 -2.95 -8.07 -10.22
N GLY A 77 -3.58 -8.06 -9.05
CA GLY A 77 -3.65 -9.21 -8.14
C GLY A 77 -5.08 -9.74 -8.04
N GLU A 78 -5.25 -10.94 -7.48
CA GLU A 78 -6.59 -11.40 -7.07
C GLU A 78 -7.18 -10.37 -6.11
N LYS A 79 -8.27 -9.72 -6.53
CA LYS A 79 -9.09 -8.96 -5.58
C LYS A 79 -9.53 -9.95 -4.51
N PRO A 80 -9.32 -9.69 -3.22
CA PRO A 80 -9.79 -10.59 -2.18
C PRO A 80 -11.30 -10.81 -2.38
N VAL A 81 -11.68 -12.06 -2.62
CA VAL A 81 -13.07 -12.47 -2.83
C VAL A 81 -13.73 -12.53 -1.45
N TYR A 82 -14.81 -11.79 -1.30
CA TYR A 82 -15.66 -11.82 -0.12
C TYR A 82 -16.55 -13.06 -0.18
N HIS A 83 -16.56 -13.85 0.88
CA HIS A 83 -17.56 -14.89 1.12
C HIS A 83 -18.53 -14.40 2.18
#